data_AF-A0A920EFB8-F1
#
_entry.id   AF-A0A920EFB8-F1
#
_cell.length_a   1.000
_cell.length_b   1.000
_cell.length_c   1.000
_cell.angle_alpha   90.00
_cell.angle_beta   90.00
_cell.angle_gamma   90.00
#
_symmetry.space_group_name_H-M   'P 1'
#
loop_
_entity.id
_entity.type
_entity.pdbx_description
1 polymer ?
#
loop_
_entity_poly.entity_id
_entity_poly.type
_entity_poly.pdbx_seq_one_letter_code
_entity_poly.pdbx_strand_id
1 'polypeptide(L)' 'MSSIAINYLPILIFIGLALVIGITFLLAAAIIAVRNPDVEKVSAYECGFNAFDDARMKFDVRFYLVAILL' A
#
# COMPACT_ATOMS: atom_id res chain seq x y z
N MET A 1 11.19 -20.06 29.92
CA MET A 1 11.32 -19.00 28.88
C MET A 1 11.39 -19.55 27.44
N SER A 2 11.94 -20.73 27.16
CA SER A 2 12.05 -21.28 25.80
C SER A 2 10.70 -21.70 25.16
N SER A 3 9.73 -22.15 25.96
CA SER A 3 8.41 -22.58 25.49
C SER A 3 7.58 -21.47 24.86
N ILE A 4 7.67 -20.23 25.38
CA ILE A 4 6.89 -19.11 24.85
C ILE A 4 7.39 -18.71 23.44
N ALA A 5 8.70 -18.68 23.23
CA ALA A 5 9.30 -18.29 21.94
C ALA A 5 8.94 -19.28 20.82
N ILE A 6 8.88 -20.58 21.15
CA ILE A 6 8.49 -21.63 20.20
C ILE A 6 7.02 -21.46 19.77
N ASN A 7 6.14 -20.96 20.65
CA ASN A 7 4.74 -20.72 20.31
C ASN A 7 4.54 -19.51 19.37
N TYR A 8 5.43 -18.52 19.39
CA TYR A 8 5.39 -17.36 18.48
C TYR A 8 6.11 -17.59 17.15
N LEU A 9 6.98 -18.60 17.08
CA LEU A 9 7.73 -18.94 15.87
C LEU A 9 6.84 -19.15 14.63
N PRO A 10 5.67 -19.85 14.71
CA PRO A 10 4.76 -19.98 13.57
C PRO A 10 4.22 -18.64 13.05
N ILE A 11 3.97 -17.67 13.94
CA ILE A 11 3.47 -16.33 13.56
C ILE A 11 4.53 -15.59 12.74
N LEU A 12 5.80 -15.64 13.17
CA LEU A 12 6.90 -15.02 12.44
C LEU A 12 7.12 -15.67 11.07
N ILE A 13 7.02 -17.01 11.00
CA ILE A 13 7.10 -17.73 9.73
C ILE A 13 5.97 -17.31 8.80
N PHE A 14 4.75 -17.16 9.31
CA PHE A 14 3.60 -16.74 8.50
C PHE A 14 3.75 -15.31 7.97
N ILE A 15 4.21 -14.37 8.81
CA ILE A 15 4.51 -13.00 8.39
C ILE A 15 5.60 -13.01 7.30
N GLY A 16 6.67 -13.77 7.51
CA GLY A 16 7.75 -13.92 6.53
C GLY A 16 7.23 -14.47 5.19
N LEU A 17 6.42 -15.53 5.23
CA LEU A 17 5.82 -16.12 4.03
C LEU A 17 4.90 -15.13 3.30
N ALA A 18 4.04 -14.41 4.03
CA ALA A 18 3.15 -13.41 3.46
C ALA A 18 3.94 -12.28 2.75
N LEU A 19 5.03 -11.81 3.37
CA LEU A 19 5.92 -10.81 2.76
C LEU A 19 6.59 -11.35 1.50
N VAL A 20 7.13 -12.58 1.55
CA VAL A 20 7.78 -13.20 0.39
C VAL A 20 6.82 -13.32 -0.79
N ILE A 21 5.60 -13.78 -0.54
CA ILE A 21 4.57 -13.92 -1.58
C ILE A 21 4.18 -12.54 -2.13
N GLY A 22 3.92 -11.56 -1.26
CA GLY A 22 3.54 -10.20 -1.67
C GLY A 22 4.61 -9.53 -2.52
N ILE A 23 5.88 -9.61 -2.09
CA ILE A 23 7.03 -9.07 -2.84
C ILE A 23 7.18 -9.81 -4.17
N THR A 24 7.01 -11.14 -4.20
CA THR A 24 7.11 -11.92 -5.43
C THR A 24 6.11 -11.44 -6.48
N PHE A 25 4.85 -11.17 -6.09
CA PHE A 25 3.85 -10.65 -7.04
C PHE A 25 4.16 -9.22 -7.49
N LEU A 26 4.63 -8.35 -6.60
CA LEU A 26 5.05 -7.00 -6.99
C LEU A 26 6.22 -7.03 -7.99
N LEU A 27 7.22 -7.89 -7.74
CA LEU A 27 8.36 -8.05 -8.65
C LEU A 27 7.93 -8.68 -9.98
N ALA A 28 7.06 -9.68 -9.96
CA ALA A 28 6.51 -10.28 -11.16
C ALA A 28 5.77 -9.24 -12.02
N ALA A 29 4.89 -8.44 -11.41
CA ALA A 29 4.21 -7.34 -12.11
C ALA A 29 5.21 -6.31 -12.66
N ALA A 30 6.24 -5.97 -11.90
CA ALA A 30 7.24 -5.00 -12.32
C ALA A 30 8.10 -5.47 -13.51
N ILE A 31 8.41 -6.77 -13.59
CA ILE A 31 9.30 -7.36 -14.62
C ILE A 31 8.53 -7.81 -15.87
N ILE A 32 7.35 -8.41 -15.69
CA ILE A 32 6.59 -9.03 -16.80
C ILE A 32 5.70 -8.01 -17.52
N ALA A 33 5.22 -6.96 -16.85
CA ALA A 33 4.29 -6.02 -17.45
C ALA A 33 4.92 -5.17 -18.57
N VAL A 34 4.20 -5.02 -19.68
CA VAL A 34 4.58 -4.11 -20.76
C VAL A 34 4.50 -2.66 -20.27
N ARG A 35 5.63 -1.95 -20.29
CA ARG A 35 5.70 -0.55 -19.90
C ARG A 35 5.71 0.34 -21.14
N ASN A 36 4.62 1.06 -21.39
CA ASN A 36 4.52 2.07 -22.44
C ASN A 36 4.03 3.41 -21.85
N PRO A 37 4.90 4.12 -21.11
CA PRO A 37 4.55 5.39 -20.48
C PRO A 37 4.40 6.49 -21.54
N ASP A 38 3.29 7.20 -21.48
CA ASP A 38 3.08 8.46 -22.19
C ASP A 38 2.65 9.53 -21.18
N VAL A 39 2.73 10.80 -21.58
CA VAL A 39 2.47 11.95 -20.68
C VAL A 39 1.06 11.94 -20.09
N GLU A 40 0.07 11.41 -20.82
CA GLU A 40 -1.32 11.33 -20.37
C GLU A 40 -1.57 10.13 -19.44
N LYS A 41 -0.87 9.00 -19.65
CA LYS A 41 -0.97 7.82 -18.78
C LYS A 41 -0.32 8.02 -17.41
N VAL A 42 0.64 8.94 -17.32
CA VAL A 42 1.36 9.25 -16.06
C VAL A 42 0.85 10.53 -15.40
N SER A 43 -0.08 11.26 -16.02
CA SER A 43 -0.71 12.44 -15.43
C SER A 43 -1.78 12.03 -14.41
N ALA A 44 -2.14 12.97 -13.53
CA ALA A 44 -3.23 12.76 -12.59
C ALA A 44 -4.57 12.66 -13.33
N TYR A 45 -5.41 11.69 -12.95
CA TYR A 45 -6.72 11.53 -13.56
C TYR A 45 -7.69 12.61 -13.08
N GLU A 46 -8.03 13.55 -13.97
CA GLU A 46 -8.98 14.65 -13.72
C GLU A 46 -9.96 14.78 -14.92
N CYS A 47 -10.57 13.66 -15.33
CA CYS A 47 -11.56 13.63 -16.43
C CYS A 47 -11.10 14.28 -17.75
N GLY A 48 -9.80 14.21 -18.06
CA GLY A 48 -9.21 14.81 -19.27
C GLY A 48 -8.78 16.27 -19.12
N PHE A 49 -8.84 16.80 -17.90
CA PHE A 49 -8.30 18.11 -17.56
C PHE A 49 -6.96 18.00 -16.82
N ASN A 50 -6.18 19.08 -16.85
CA ASN A 50 -5.04 19.22 -15.96
C ASN A 50 -5.53 19.35 -14.51
N ALA A 51 -4.77 18.80 -13.58
CA ALA A 51 -5.05 18.96 -12.15
C ALA A 51 -5.22 20.44 -11.82
N PHE A 52 -6.43 20.79 -11.37
CA PHE A 52 -6.77 22.13 -10.95
C PHE A 52 -6.47 22.27 -9.45
N ASP A 53 -5.87 23.40 -9.08
CA ASP A 53 -5.72 23.83 -7.70
C ASP A 53 -4.82 22.95 -6.80
N ASP A 54 -4.58 23.42 -5.56
CA ASP A 54 -3.84 22.67 -4.55
C ASP A 54 -4.72 21.52 -3.99
N ALA A 55 -4.21 20.30 -3.98
CA ALA A 55 -4.90 19.12 -3.40
C ALA A 55 -5.08 19.21 -1.87
N ARG A 56 -4.60 20.28 -1.23
CA ARG A 56 -4.70 20.51 0.21
C ARG A 56 -6.09 20.98 0.61
N MET A 57 -6.89 20.02 1.03
CA MET A 57 -8.16 20.26 1.73
C MET A 57 -8.01 20.08 3.25
N LYS A 58 -8.85 20.78 4.02
CA LYS A 58 -8.96 20.53 5.47
C LYS A 58 -9.55 19.13 5.67
N PHE A 59 -8.82 18.28 6.39
CA PHE A 59 -9.29 16.95 6.76
C PHE A 59 -10.33 17.04 7.89
N ASP A 60 -11.31 16.15 7.87
CA ASP A 60 -12.39 16.15 8.87
C ASP A 60 -11.89 15.59 10.21
N VAL A 61 -12.15 16.32 11.31
CA VAL A 61 -11.77 15.90 12.68
C VAL A 61 -12.44 14.59 13.08
N ARG A 62 -13.56 14.21 12.44
CA ARG A 62 -14.24 12.93 12.70
C ARG A 62 -13.33 11.72 12.48
N PHE A 63 -12.44 11.75 11.50
CA PHE A 63 -11.47 10.66 11.31
C PHE A 63 -10.50 10.51 12.50
N TYR A 64 -10.11 11.63 13.13
CA TYR A 64 -9.31 11.63 14.35
C TYR A 64 -10.09 11.05 15.54
N LEU A 65 -11.37 11.42 15.69
CA LEU A 65 -12.22 10.86 16.74
C LEU A 65 -12.41 9.35 16.58
N VAL A 66 -12.60 8.86 15.34
CA VAL A 66 -12.69 7.41 15.07
C VAL A 66 -11.39 6.70 15.44
N ALA A 67 -10.23 7.25 15.09
CA ALA A 67 -8.94 6.61 15.38
C ALA A 67 -8.59 6.50 16.87
N ILE A 68 -9.16 7.36 17.73
CA ILE A 68 -8.94 7.29 19.20
C ILE A 68 -9.96 6.39 19.89
N LEU A 69 -11.18 6.31 19.35
CA LEU A 69 -12.27 5.54 19.95
C LEU A 69 -12.25 4.05 19.54
N LEU A 70 -11.47 3.69 18.51
CA LEU A 70 -11.31 2.32 18.00
C LEU A 70 -10.01 1.68 18.51
#